data_AF-A0A3M6D6X6-F1
#
_entry.id   AF-A0A3M6D6X6-F1
#
_cell.length_a   1.000
_cell.length_b   1.000
_cell.length_c   1.000
_cell.angle_alpha   90.00
_cell.angle_beta   90.00
_cell.angle_gamma   90.00
#
_symmetry.space_group_name_H-M   'P 1'
#
loop_
_entity.id
_entity.type
_entity.pdbx_description
1 polymer ?
#
loop_
_entity_poly.entity_id
_entity_poly.type
_entity_poly.pdbx_seq_one_letter_code
_entity_poly.pdbx_strand_id
1 'polypeptide(L)'
;MGEMHEYQTHELKIRAELLGNLAALRSATSVAAQILQREGELGCIAAGAIADLLVVDGDPLSDISCLVGQGEHLAMIVQGGHVRKNTLA
;
A
#
# COMPACT_ATOMS: atom_id res chain seq x y z
N MET A 1 12.62 -19.20 11.09
CA MET A 1 11.95 -18.14 10.33
C MET A 1 13.06 -17.37 9.63
N GLY A 2 13.25 -17.61 8.32
CA GLY A 2 14.49 -17.28 7.60
C GLY A 2 14.59 -15.83 7.12
N GLU A 3 15.82 -15.42 6.78
CA GLU A 3 16.30 -14.08 6.36
C GLU A 3 15.58 -13.45 5.15
N MET A 4 14.54 -14.09 4.60
CA MET A 4 13.83 -13.64 3.40
C MET A 4 12.71 -12.61 3.68
N HIS A 5 12.36 -12.36 4.94
CA HIS A 5 11.31 -11.38 5.28
C HIS A 5 11.75 -9.92 5.07
N GLU A 6 13.03 -9.58 5.14
CA GLU A 6 13.52 -8.23 4.86
C GLU A 6 13.40 -7.83 3.37
N TYR A 7 13.24 -8.81 2.48
CA TYR A 7 13.16 -8.59 1.04
C TYR A 7 11.73 -8.52 0.49
N GLN A 8 10.69 -8.76 1.30
CA GLN A 8 9.31 -8.82 0.76
C GLN A 8 8.77 -7.45 0.31
N THR A 9 9.21 -6.35 0.91
CA THR A 9 8.75 -5.01 0.50
C THR A 9 9.57 -4.42 -0.65
N HIS A 10 10.67 -5.05 -1.07
CA HIS A 10 11.54 -4.51 -2.12
C HIS A 10 10.87 -4.44 -3.50
N GLU A 11 9.85 -5.27 -3.74
CA GLU A 11 9.16 -5.34 -5.03
C GLU A 11 8.60 -3.97 -5.45
N LEU A 12 7.87 -3.29 -4.54
CA LEU A 12 7.25 -2.01 -4.85
C LEU A 12 8.30 -0.93 -5.14
N LYS A 13 9.43 -0.96 -4.41
CA LYS A 13 10.56 -0.06 -4.61
C LYS A 13 11.23 -0.30 -5.97
N ILE A 14 11.54 -1.55 -6.31
CA ILE A 14 12.13 -1.92 -7.61
C ILE A 14 11.19 -1.52 -8.75
N ARG A 15 9.88 -1.77 -8.61
CA ARG A 15 8.88 -1.38 -9.60
C ARG A 15 8.83 0.15 -9.77
N ALA A 16 8.92 0.91 -8.68
CA ALA A 16 8.95 2.36 -8.71
C ALA A 16 10.22 2.91 -9.37
N GLU A 17 11.38 2.31 -9.12
CA GLU A 17 12.66 2.67 -9.78
C GLU A 17 12.60 2.49 -11.31
N LEU A 18 11.83 1.50 -11.79
CA LEU A 18 11.71 1.20 -13.22
C LEU A 18 10.56 1.93 -13.93
N LEU A 19 9.40 2.04 -13.29
CA LEU A 19 8.14 2.50 -13.91
C LEU A 19 7.69 3.87 -13.40
N GLY A 20 8.30 4.37 -12.33
CA GLY A 20 7.86 5.54 -11.57
C GLY A 20 6.83 5.21 -10.48
N ASN A 21 6.81 6.06 -9.45
CA ASN A 21 6.01 5.88 -8.24
C ASN A 21 4.52 5.69 -8.53
N LEU A 22 3.94 6.52 -9.41
CA LEU A 22 2.53 6.43 -9.77
C LEU A 22 2.16 5.08 -10.40
N ALA A 23 3.00 4.57 -11.30
CA ALA A 23 2.76 3.28 -11.95
C ALA A 23 2.90 2.13 -10.94
N ALA A 24 3.88 2.20 -10.05
CA ALA A 24 4.04 1.25 -8.95
C ALA A 24 2.81 1.25 -8.01
N LEU A 25 2.33 2.42 -7.60
CA LEU A 25 1.12 2.51 -6.76
C LEU A 25 -0.10 1.93 -7.46
N ARG A 26 -0.32 2.26 -8.74
CA ARG A 26 -1.44 1.71 -9.53
C ARG A 26 -1.37 0.19 -9.64
N SER A 27 -0.17 -0.37 -9.83
CA SER A 27 0.03 -1.82 -9.90
C SER A 27 -0.42 -2.53 -8.61
N ALA A 28 -0.22 -1.90 -7.45
CA ALA A 28 -0.59 -2.42 -6.14
C ALA A 28 -2.01 -2.02 -5.69
N THR A 29 -2.74 -1.22 -6.47
CA THR A 29 -4.08 -0.72 -6.12
C THR A 29 -5.08 -1.00 -7.25
N SER A 30 -5.33 -0.02 -8.12
CA SER A 30 -6.38 -0.10 -9.13
C SER A 30 -6.19 -1.23 -10.14
N VAL A 31 -4.94 -1.51 -10.55
CA VAL A 31 -4.64 -2.60 -11.49
C VAL A 31 -4.79 -3.96 -10.80
N ALA A 32 -4.35 -4.10 -9.56
CA ALA A 32 -4.58 -5.33 -8.78
C ALA A 32 -6.08 -5.60 -8.59
N ALA A 33 -6.87 -4.57 -8.27
CA ALA A 33 -8.32 -4.69 -8.15
C ALA A 33 -8.98 -5.11 -9.47
N GLN A 34 -8.51 -4.58 -10.60
CA GLN A 34 -8.95 -4.99 -11.94
C GLN A 34 -8.63 -6.46 -12.23
N ILE A 35 -7.40 -6.91 -11.97
CA ILE A 35 -7.00 -8.31 -12.15
C ILE A 35 -7.88 -9.25 -11.32
N LEU A 36 -8.25 -8.83 -10.11
CA LEU A 36 -9.12 -9.59 -9.21
C LEU A 36 -10.61 -9.48 -9.54
N GLN A 37 -11.00 -8.71 -10.57
CA GLN A 37 -12.39 -8.41 -10.92
C GLN A 37 -13.18 -7.74 -9.77
N ARG A 38 -12.49 -6.89 -9.00
CA ARG A 38 -13.03 -6.16 -7.83
C ARG A 38 -12.84 -4.65 -7.94
N GLU A 39 -12.92 -4.14 -9.17
CA GLU A 39 -12.89 -2.72 -9.47
C GLU A 39 -14.02 -1.99 -8.73
N GLY A 40 -13.72 -0.85 -8.11
CA GLY A 40 -14.69 -0.10 -7.30
C GLY A 40 -14.92 -0.66 -5.89
N GLU A 41 -14.48 -1.89 -5.60
CA GLU A 41 -14.50 -2.48 -4.25
C GLU A 41 -13.15 -2.42 -3.55
N LEU A 42 -12.06 -2.70 -4.27
CA LEU A 42 -10.68 -2.71 -3.79
C LEU A 42 -9.82 -1.68 -4.52
N GLY A 43 -8.68 -1.32 -3.93
CA GLY A 43 -7.66 -0.50 -4.59
C GLY A 43 -8.13 0.92 -4.94
N CYS A 44 -9.21 1.40 -4.33
CA CYS A 44 -9.74 2.74 -4.51
C CYS A 44 -10.38 3.26 -3.21
N ILE A 45 -10.46 4.59 -3.08
CA ILE A 45 -11.18 5.25 -1.98
C ILE A 45 -12.44 5.86 -2.59
N ALA A 46 -13.56 5.16 -2.40
CA ALA A 46 -14.86 5.57 -2.94
C ALA A 46 -15.99 5.08 -2.02
N ALA A 47 -17.16 5.71 -2.13
CA ALA A 47 -18.35 5.25 -1.40
C ALA A 47 -18.72 3.82 -1.84
N GLY A 48 -18.93 2.93 -0.86
CA GLY A 48 -19.24 1.52 -1.11
C GLY A 48 -18.03 0.61 -1.29
N ALA A 49 -16.81 1.14 -1.39
CA ALA A 49 -15.59 0.36 -1.41
C ALA A 49 -15.28 -0.24 -0.02
N ILE A 50 -14.47 -1.30 0.01
CA ILE A 50 -13.98 -1.87 1.26
C ILE A 50 -13.05 -0.87 1.94
N ALA A 51 -13.23 -0.71 3.25
CA ALA A 51 -12.38 0.13 4.08
C ALA A 51 -11.02 -0.55 4.39
N ASP A 52 -10.24 -0.79 3.33
CA ASP A 52 -8.84 -1.17 3.36
C ASP A 52 -8.01 0.10 3.13
N LEU A 53 -7.45 0.67 4.20
CA LEU A 53 -6.83 2.00 4.19
C LEU A 53 -5.46 1.96 4.87
N LEU A 54 -4.53 2.74 4.32
CA LEU A 54 -3.24 3.03 4.94
C LEU A 54 -3.16 4.53 5.21
N VAL A 55 -2.77 4.91 6.42
CA VAL A 55 -2.36 6.28 6.74
C VAL A 55 -0.84 6.30 6.76
N VAL A 56 -0.27 7.10 5.87
CA VAL A 56 1.16 7.15 5.61
C VAL A 56 1.69 8.52 6.04
N ASP A 57 2.79 8.51 6.79
CA ASP A 57 3.54 9.72 7.12
C ASP A 57 4.54 10.00 6.00
N GLY A 58 4.09 10.78 5.02
CA GLY A 58 4.83 11.09 3.79
C GLY A 58 3.96 11.07 2.55
N ASP A 59 4.55 11.40 1.41
CA ASP A 59 3.90 11.35 0.10
C ASP A 59 4.50 10.23 -0.77
N PRO A 60 3.79 9.10 -0.98
CA PRO A 60 4.25 7.99 -1.81
C PRO A 60 4.47 8.34 -3.29
N LEU A 61 3.89 9.43 -3.79
CA LEU A 61 4.13 9.89 -5.16
C LEU A 61 5.49 10.57 -5.28
N SER A 62 5.94 11.24 -4.22
CA SER A 62 7.25 11.91 -4.16
C SER A 62 8.35 10.95 -3.71
N ASP A 63 8.09 10.11 -2.69
CA ASP A 63 9.03 9.12 -2.19
C ASP A 63 8.31 7.81 -1.87
N ILE A 64 8.56 6.77 -2.67
CA ILE A 64 7.92 5.47 -2.47
C ILE A 64 8.38 4.81 -1.16
N SER A 65 9.54 5.20 -0.61
CA SER A 65 10.17 4.56 0.56
C SER A 65 9.28 4.57 1.81
N CYS A 66 8.34 5.53 1.92
CA CYS A 66 7.36 5.61 3.01
C CYS A 66 6.34 4.45 3.02
N LEU A 67 6.25 3.65 1.95
CA LEU A 67 5.43 2.42 1.89
C LEU A 67 6.25 1.14 2.08
N VAL A 68 7.57 1.28 2.25
CA VAL A 68 8.53 0.16 2.23
C VAL A 68 9.11 -0.08 3.64
N GLY A 69 9.89 -1.15 3.81
CA GLY A 69 10.51 -1.49 5.09
C GLY A 69 9.56 -2.20 6.04
N GLN A 70 9.71 -1.97 7.34
CA GLN A 70 8.90 -2.58 8.41
C GLN A 70 7.63 -1.77 8.75
N GLY A 71 7.22 -0.86 7.86
CA GLY A 71 6.03 -0.03 8.04
C GLY A 71 6.22 1.09 9.07
N GLU A 72 7.43 1.60 9.22
CA GLU A 72 7.79 2.69 10.15
C GLU A 72 6.95 3.95 9.88
N HIS A 73 6.72 4.27 8.60
CA HIS A 73 5.93 5.41 8.16
C HIS A 73 4.42 5.12 8.03
N LEU A 74 3.97 3.91 8.38
CA LEU A 74 2.54 3.55 8.36
C LEU A 74 1.93 3.84 9.73
N ALA A 75 1.39 5.04 9.90
CA ALA A 75 0.79 5.50 11.16
C ALA A 75 -0.49 4.72 11.51
N MET A 76 -1.25 4.29 10.50
CA MET A 76 -2.46 3.48 10.71
C MET A 76 -2.68 2.49 9.56
N ILE A 77 -3.16 1.31 9.91
CA ILE A 77 -3.57 0.27 8.95
C ILE A 77 -5.00 -0.11 9.30
N VAL A 78 -5.92 0.06 8.36
CA VAL A 78 -7.32 -0.37 8.46
C VAL A 78 -7.53 -1.47 7.44
N GLN A 79 -8.12 -2.57 7.86
CA GLN A 79 -8.46 -3.70 7.00
C GLN A 79 -9.91 -4.10 7.24
N GLY A 80 -10.74 -4.06 6.20
CA GLY A 80 -12.17 -4.36 6.26
C GLY A 80 -12.92 -3.47 7.25
N GLY A 81 -12.48 -2.23 7.45
CA GLY A 81 -13.04 -1.31 8.44
C GLY A 81 -12.56 -1.52 9.88
N HIS A 82 -11.63 -2.45 10.12
CA HIS A 82 -11.03 -2.69 11.43
C HIS A 82 -9.60 -2.16 11.49
N VAL A 83 -9.32 -1.35 12.52
CA VAL A 83 -7.96 -0.86 12.79
C VAL A 83 -7.08 -2.03 13.23
N ARG A 84 -6.00 -2.29 12.49
CA ARG A 84 -5.00 -3.33 12.78
C ARG A 84 -3.73 -2.75 13.41
N LYS A 85 -3.38 -1.52 13.03
CA LYS A 85 -2.28 -0.74 13.60
C LYS A 85 -2.75 0.70 13.75
N ASN A 86 -2.42 1.35 14.87
CA ASN A 86 -2.63 2.78 15.07
C ASN A 86 -1.57 3.32 16.03
N THR A 87 -0.77 4.28 15.57
CA THR A 87 0.25 4.98 16.36
C THR A 87 -0.06 6.46 16.53
N LEU A 88 -1.28 6.90 16.20
CA LEU A 88 -1.75 8.29 16.34
C LEU A 88 -2.40 8.57 17.71
N ALA A 89 -2.37 7.60 18.63
CA ALA A 89 -3.01 7.67 19.95
C ALA A 89 -2.04 8.14 21.03
#